data_AF-A0A6V8KU93-F1
#
_entry.id   AF-A0A6V8KU93-F1
#
_cell.length_a   1.000
_cell.length_b   1.000
_cell.length_c   1.000
_cell.angle_alpha   90.00
_cell.angle_beta   90.00
_cell.angle_gamma   90.00
#
_symmetry.space_group_name_H-M   'P 1'
#
loop_
_entity.id
_entity.type
_entity.pdbx_description
1 polymer ?
#
loop_
_entity_poly.entity_id
_entity_poly.type
_entity_poly.pdbx_seq_one_letter_code
_entity_poly.pdbx_strand_id
1 'polypeptide(L)'
;MITGIEGSHPRIEVESPAGGTEVIECEVVVGADGEYGVARRTVPAGALHTYEHQYEYAWLAVLAQAPPSSDCVINAIHESGSCVHVRRTPEVSRFYLQCERDDTTEDWPEERIWKEIRLRLALDEPWTLHEGPILSTGMVRMRSLVCAPMRHGSLFLAGDAAHVVPPVGGKGFNVALADAEELALALMDRFIRHDHERLDGYSETRLARIWRIQEFVHWMMDLVNTPGLGTPTAPFLHRVQMARLERIIASPSYGTAFLEDYIGYW
;
A
#
# COMPACT_ATOMS: atom_id res chain seq x y z
N MET A 1 -21.67 10.65 -11.41
CA MET A 1 -20.78 11.77 -11.83
C MET A 1 -20.64 12.75 -10.68
N ILE A 2 -19.54 13.49 -10.55
CA ILE A 2 -19.41 14.60 -9.58
C ILE A 2 -19.26 15.90 -10.37
N THR A 3 -20.01 16.94 -10.02
CA THR A 3 -19.96 18.27 -10.67
C THR A 3 -20.04 19.40 -9.63
N GLY A 4 -19.72 20.63 -10.04
CA GLY A 4 -19.86 21.82 -9.19
C GLY A 4 -18.84 21.94 -8.04
N ILE A 5 -17.73 21.20 -8.12
CA ILE A 5 -16.73 21.12 -7.03
C ILE A 5 -15.95 22.42 -6.78
N GLU A 6 -15.99 23.39 -7.69
CA GLU A 6 -15.40 24.72 -7.50
C GLU A 6 -16.26 25.62 -6.59
N GLY A 7 -17.54 25.28 -6.39
CA GLY A 7 -18.49 26.03 -5.58
C GLY A 7 -18.74 25.43 -4.20
N SER A 8 -19.73 25.98 -3.49
CA SER A 8 -20.16 25.51 -2.16
C SER A 8 -21.23 24.41 -2.19
N HIS A 9 -21.75 24.08 -3.38
CA HIS A 9 -22.84 23.12 -3.57
C HIS A 9 -22.50 22.09 -4.67
N PRO A 10 -21.48 21.24 -4.47
CA PRO A 10 -21.21 20.13 -5.37
C PRO A 10 -22.42 19.18 -5.46
N ARG A 11 -22.52 18.52 -6.63
CA ARG A 11 -23.57 17.55 -6.94
C ARG A 11 -22.97 16.20 -7.27
N ILE A 12 -23.58 15.14 -6.75
CA ILE A 12 -23.24 13.77 -7.08
C ILE A 12 -24.44 13.13 -7.78
N GLU A 13 -24.26 12.74 -9.02
CA GLU A 13 -25.20 11.92 -9.77
C GLU A 13 -24.91 10.44 -9.51
N VAL A 14 -25.90 9.71 -9.01
CA VAL A 14 -25.83 8.28 -8.71
C VAL A 14 -26.92 7.53 -9.47
N GLU A 15 -26.62 6.29 -9.86
CA GLU A 15 -27.65 5.39 -10.40
C GLU A 15 -28.50 4.85 -9.25
N SER A 16 -29.82 5.00 -9.37
CA SER A 16 -30.76 4.49 -8.37
C SER A 16 -30.92 2.98 -8.50
N PRO A 17 -30.98 2.22 -7.39
CA PRO A 17 -31.35 0.81 -7.42
C PRO A 17 -32.73 0.55 -8.05
N ALA A 18 -33.62 1.54 -8.05
CA ALA A 18 -34.93 1.46 -8.69
C ALA A 18 -34.91 1.76 -10.21
N GLY A 19 -33.73 2.06 -10.77
CA GLY A 19 -33.54 2.57 -12.11
C GLY A 19 -33.63 4.09 -12.19
N GLY A 20 -32.87 4.69 -13.10
CA GLY A 20 -32.77 6.15 -13.28
C GLY A 20 -31.61 6.77 -12.49
N THR A 21 -31.54 8.11 -12.54
CA THR A 21 -30.46 8.90 -11.93
C THR A 21 -31.01 9.75 -10.79
N GLU A 22 -30.35 9.68 -9.63
CA GLU A 22 -30.61 10.56 -8.49
C GLU A 22 -29.47 11.58 -8.35
N VAL A 23 -29.80 12.79 -7.93
CA VAL A 23 -28.84 13.87 -7.68
C VAL A 23 -28.80 14.17 -6.19
N ILE A 24 -27.61 14.04 -5.61
CA ILE A 24 -27.33 14.40 -4.22
C ILE A 24 -26.63 15.75 -4.22
N GLU A 25 -27.26 16.76 -3.62
CA GLU A 25 -26.62 18.05 -3.33
C GLU A 25 -25.98 18.00 -1.94
N CYS A 26 -24.77 18.51 -1.82
CA CYS A 26 -24.01 18.51 -0.57
C CYS A 26 -23.10 19.73 -0.49
N GLU A 27 -22.45 19.95 0.65
CA GLU A 27 -21.47 21.05 0.81
C GLU A 27 -20.02 20.59 0.63
N VAL A 28 -19.77 19.29 0.81
CA VAL A 28 -18.45 18.66 0.73
C VAL A 28 -18.60 17.27 0.13
N VAL A 29 -17.69 16.91 -0.77
CA VAL A 29 -17.53 15.55 -1.28
C VAL A 29 -16.21 14.98 -0.78
N VAL A 30 -16.24 13.75 -0.25
CA VAL A 30 -15.03 12.99 0.07
C VAL A 30 -14.91 11.84 -0.91
N GLY A 31 -13.90 11.92 -1.78
CA GLY A 31 -13.47 10.84 -2.66
C GLY A 31 -12.66 9.81 -1.90
N ALA A 32 -13.33 8.75 -1.44
CA ALA A 32 -12.74 7.53 -0.88
C ALA A 32 -13.04 6.31 -1.78
N ASP A 33 -13.10 6.56 -3.08
CA ASP A 33 -13.54 5.65 -4.14
C ASP A 33 -12.39 4.89 -4.81
N GLY A 34 -11.24 4.85 -4.14
CA GLY A 34 -10.04 4.15 -4.59
C GLY A 34 -9.34 4.83 -5.75
N GLU A 35 -8.25 4.22 -6.22
CA GLU A 35 -7.41 4.81 -7.26
C GLU A 35 -8.14 5.01 -8.59
N TYR A 36 -9.03 4.08 -8.94
CA TYR A 36 -9.83 4.15 -10.15
C TYR A 36 -11.19 4.82 -9.90
N GLY A 37 -11.32 5.52 -8.77
CA GLY A 37 -12.46 6.33 -8.41
C GLY A 37 -12.71 7.50 -9.37
N VAL A 38 -13.95 7.99 -9.38
CA VAL A 38 -14.36 9.15 -10.18
C VAL A 38 -13.88 10.47 -9.56
N ALA A 39 -13.73 10.54 -8.23
CA ALA A 39 -13.41 11.77 -7.50
C ALA A 39 -12.16 12.47 -8.05
N ARG A 40 -11.00 11.79 -8.05
CA ARG A 40 -9.75 12.38 -8.55
C ARG A 40 -9.86 12.80 -10.03
N ARG A 41 -10.61 12.05 -10.85
CA ARG A 41 -10.82 12.34 -12.28
C ARG A 41 -11.73 13.55 -12.54
N THR A 42 -12.56 13.93 -11.58
CA THR A 42 -13.41 15.13 -11.69
C THR A 42 -12.61 16.43 -11.55
N VAL A 43 -11.44 16.38 -10.92
CA VAL A 43 -10.62 17.58 -10.70
C VAL A 43 -10.05 18.09 -12.03
N PRO A 44 -10.13 19.41 -12.33
CA PRO A 44 -9.62 19.97 -13.57
C PRO A 44 -8.15 19.64 -13.83
N ALA A 45 -7.81 19.42 -15.10
CA ALA A 45 -6.44 19.16 -15.51
C ALA A 45 -5.51 20.31 -15.08
N GLY A 46 -4.37 19.97 -14.46
CA GLY A 46 -3.39 20.93 -13.96
C GLY A 46 -3.68 21.48 -12.56
N ALA A 47 -4.86 21.21 -11.97
CA ALA A 47 -5.13 21.59 -10.58
C ALA A 47 -4.50 20.62 -9.56
N LEU A 48 -4.18 19.39 -9.98
CA LEU A 48 -3.43 18.42 -9.21
C LEU A 48 -2.12 18.07 -9.91
N HIS A 49 -1.10 17.76 -9.12
CA HIS A 49 0.14 17.15 -9.57
C HIS A 49 0.22 15.71 -9.02
N THR A 50 0.62 14.78 -9.88
CA THR A 50 0.80 13.38 -9.52
C THR A 50 2.28 13.03 -9.57
N TYR A 51 2.80 12.56 -8.45
CA TYR A 51 4.12 11.96 -8.34
C TYR A 51 3.97 10.45 -8.42
N GLU A 52 4.69 9.80 -9.32
CA GLU A 52 4.61 8.35 -9.50
C GLU A 52 5.99 7.70 -9.59
N HIS A 53 6.08 6.47 -9.08
CA HIS A 53 7.23 5.62 -9.24
C HIS A 53 6.77 4.18 -9.44
N GLN A 54 7.25 3.54 -10.52
CA GLN A 54 6.99 2.15 -10.82
C GLN A 54 8.25 1.34 -10.53
N TYR A 55 8.09 0.23 -9.82
CA TYR A 55 9.19 -0.68 -9.53
C TYR A 55 9.28 -1.77 -10.60
N GLU A 56 10.49 -2.26 -10.87
CA GLU A 56 10.75 -3.25 -11.93
C GLU A 56 10.49 -4.71 -11.49
N TYR A 57 9.63 -4.92 -10.50
CA TYR A 57 9.21 -6.24 -10.05
C TYR A 57 7.78 -6.21 -9.51
N ALA A 58 7.17 -7.39 -9.44
CA ALA A 58 5.83 -7.59 -8.89
C ALA A 58 5.85 -8.62 -7.76
N TRP A 59 4.73 -8.75 -7.05
CA TRP A 59 4.48 -9.89 -6.17
C TRP A 59 3.37 -10.78 -6.71
N LEU A 60 3.60 -12.09 -6.74
CA LEU A 60 2.53 -13.07 -6.79
C LEU A 60 1.96 -13.24 -5.38
N ALA A 61 0.73 -12.77 -5.17
CA ALA A 61 -0.01 -13.00 -3.94
C ALA A 61 -0.68 -14.38 -3.99
N VAL A 62 -0.42 -15.22 -2.99
CA VAL A 62 -0.94 -16.60 -2.90
C VAL A 62 -1.72 -16.75 -1.60
N LEU A 63 -3.01 -17.09 -1.67
CA LEU A 63 -3.77 -17.52 -0.50
C LEU A 63 -3.79 -19.04 -0.46
N ALA A 64 -3.34 -19.65 0.64
CA ALA A 64 -3.33 -21.09 0.78
C ALA A 64 -4.06 -21.52 2.05
N GLN A 65 -4.79 -22.63 1.98
CA GLN A 65 -5.33 -23.33 3.14
C GLN A 65 -4.21 -24.13 3.82
N ALA A 66 -3.29 -23.38 4.42
CA ALA A 66 -2.14 -23.88 5.16
C ALA A 66 -2.05 -23.12 6.50
N PRO A 67 -2.04 -23.83 7.65
CA PRO A 67 -1.81 -23.20 8.94
C PRO A 67 -0.52 -22.38 8.94
N PRO A 68 -0.45 -21.22 9.62
CA PRO A 68 0.78 -20.44 9.68
C PRO A 68 1.96 -21.25 10.21
N SER A 69 3.09 -21.21 9.50
CA SER A 69 4.37 -21.82 9.90
C SER A 69 5.14 -21.01 10.96
N SER A 70 4.63 -19.83 11.35
CA SER A 70 5.24 -18.93 12.32
C SER A 70 4.19 -18.05 13.01
N ASP A 71 4.48 -17.62 14.23
CA ASP A 71 3.64 -16.71 15.01
C ASP A 71 3.79 -15.24 14.58
N CYS A 72 4.82 -14.93 13.79
CA CYS A 72 5.10 -13.60 13.25
C CYS A 72 5.08 -13.58 11.71
N VAL A 73 5.08 -12.38 11.13
CA VAL A 73 5.30 -12.21 9.69
C VAL A 73 6.77 -12.49 9.39
N ILE A 74 7.03 -13.31 8.38
CA ILE A 74 8.38 -13.56 7.88
C ILE A 74 8.57 -12.76 6.59
N ASN A 75 9.61 -11.94 6.53
CA ASN A 75 10.14 -11.39 5.28
C ASN A 75 11.44 -12.14 4.99
N ALA A 76 11.40 -13.08 4.05
CA ALA A 76 12.56 -13.86 3.66
C ALA A 76 13.17 -13.33 2.37
N ILE A 77 14.49 -13.24 2.37
CA ILE A 77 15.28 -12.67 1.30
C ILE A 77 16.18 -13.78 0.77
N HIS A 78 16.12 -14.01 -0.53
CA HIS A 78 16.87 -15.08 -1.19
C HIS A 78 17.36 -14.57 -2.54
N GLU A 79 18.49 -15.10 -3.03
CA GLU A 79 19.10 -14.68 -4.30
C GLU A 79 18.17 -14.89 -5.52
N SER A 80 17.18 -15.77 -5.39
CA SER A 80 16.13 -16.04 -6.39
C SER A 80 14.88 -15.15 -6.25
N GLY A 81 14.94 -14.10 -5.42
CA GLY A 81 13.82 -13.23 -5.08
C GLY A 81 13.25 -13.51 -3.70
N SER A 82 12.52 -12.55 -3.14
CA SER A 82 11.97 -12.65 -1.79
C SER A 82 10.71 -13.49 -1.68
N CYS A 83 10.39 -13.90 -0.46
CA CYS A 83 9.12 -14.49 -0.06
C CYS A 83 8.65 -13.88 1.25
N VAL A 84 7.37 -13.47 1.32
CA VAL A 84 6.75 -13.00 2.55
C VAL A 84 5.69 -14.01 2.99
N HIS A 85 5.72 -14.43 4.26
CA HIS A 85 4.70 -15.29 4.87
C HIS A 85 3.91 -14.50 5.91
N VAL A 86 2.59 -14.45 5.73
CA VAL A 86 1.66 -13.68 6.55
C VAL A 86 0.51 -14.58 7.00
N ARG A 87 0.22 -14.58 8.30
CA ARG A 87 -0.95 -15.24 8.87
C ARG A 87 -2.25 -14.53 8.45
N ARG A 88 -3.30 -15.30 8.15
CA ARG A 88 -4.68 -14.78 7.98
C ARG A 88 -5.61 -15.32 9.04
N THR A 89 -5.70 -16.65 9.15
CA THR A 89 -6.46 -17.38 10.18
C THR A 89 -5.60 -18.53 10.70
N PRO A 90 -6.04 -19.30 11.71
CA PRO A 90 -5.29 -20.48 12.16
C PRO A 90 -5.06 -21.55 11.07
N GLU A 91 -5.88 -21.57 10.01
CA GLU A 91 -5.85 -22.56 8.92
C GLU A 91 -5.45 -21.96 7.56
N VAL A 92 -5.26 -20.63 7.48
CA VAL A 92 -5.03 -19.93 6.22
C VAL A 92 -3.84 -18.99 6.33
N SER A 93 -2.94 -19.11 5.36
CA SER A 93 -1.76 -18.26 5.18
C SER A 93 -1.83 -17.50 3.86
N ARG A 94 -1.23 -16.31 3.85
CA ARG A 94 -0.95 -15.52 2.65
C ARG A 94 0.55 -15.53 2.42
N PHE A 95 0.96 -15.87 1.21
CA PHE A 95 2.33 -15.74 0.75
C PHE A 95 2.43 -14.65 -0.32
N TYR A 96 3.57 -13.98 -0.39
CA TYR A 96 3.93 -13.11 -1.51
C TYR A 96 5.28 -13.56 -2.05
N LEU A 97 5.38 -13.83 -3.34
CA LEU A 97 6.64 -14.17 -4.00
C LEU A 97 7.05 -13.01 -4.91
N GLN A 98 8.27 -12.51 -4.77
CA GLN A 98 8.83 -11.62 -5.77
C GLN A 98 8.92 -12.35 -7.12
N CYS A 99 8.46 -11.69 -8.15
CA CYS A 99 8.39 -12.20 -9.52
C CYS A 99 8.71 -11.07 -10.50
N GLU A 100 8.87 -11.43 -11.78
CA GLU A 100 9.10 -10.42 -12.81
C GLU A 100 7.87 -9.50 -12.92
N ARG A 101 8.11 -8.24 -13.25
CA ARG A 101 7.06 -7.20 -13.30
C ARG A 101 5.85 -7.59 -14.15
N ASP A 102 6.11 -8.28 -15.26
CA ASP A 102 5.12 -8.65 -16.27
C ASP A 102 4.72 -10.13 -16.24
N ASP A 103 5.16 -10.89 -15.23
CA ASP A 103 4.64 -12.23 -14.99
C ASP A 103 3.11 -12.19 -14.81
N THR A 104 2.44 -13.25 -15.24
CA THR A 104 1.01 -13.48 -15.00
C THR A 104 0.79 -14.65 -14.05
N THR A 105 -0.44 -14.87 -13.61
CA THR A 105 -0.78 -16.02 -12.76
C THR A 105 -0.55 -17.35 -13.46
N GLU A 106 -0.62 -17.39 -14.80
CA GLU A 106 -0.41 -18.58 -15.62
C GLU A 106 1.07 -19.01 -15.64
N ASP A 107 2.00 -18.07 -15.48
CA ASP A 107 3.44 -18.35 -15.39
C ASP A 107 3.82 -19.04 -14.07
N TRP A 108 2.90 -19.07 -13.10
CA TRP A 108 3.10 -19.57 -11.75
C TRP A 108 2.15 -20.73 -11.41
N PRO A 109 2.34 -21.92 -12.02
CA PRO A 109 1.59 -23.10 -11.63
C PRO A 109 1.90 -23.50 -10.17
N GLU A 110 0.95 -24.16 -9.52
CA GLU A 110 1.03 -24.52 -8.09
C GLU A 110 2.33 -25.23 -7.69
N GLU A 111 2.83 -26.15 -8.53
CA GLU A 111 4.10 -26.84 -8.30
C GLU A 111 5.28 -25.86 -8.22
N ARG A 112 5.33 -24.86 -9.12
CA ARG A 112 6.35 -23.81 -9.11
C ARG A 112 6.20 -22.94 -7.87
N ILE A 113 4.98 -22.55 -7.52
CA ILE A 113 4.70 -21.73 -6.32
C ILE A 113 5.28 -22.40 -5.08
N TRP A 114 4.91 -23.64 -4.80
CA TRP A 114 5.38 -24.34 -3.60
C TRP A 114 6.88 -24.62 -3.63
N LYS A 115 7.45 -24.92 -4.79
CA LYS A 115 8.90 -25.05 -4.96
C LYS A 115 9.62 -23.76 -4.56
N GLU A 116 9.17 -22.60 -5.04
CA GLU A 116 9.80 -21.31 -4.76
C GLU A 116 9.57 -20.86 -3.31
N ILE A 117 8.40 -21.12 -2.71
CA ILE A 117 8.15 -20.86 -1.29
C ILE A 117 9.11 -21.70 -0.43
N ARG A 118 9.24 -23.00 -0.70
CA ARG A 118 10.17 -23.88 0.01
C ARG A 118 11.61 -23.39 -0.08
N LEU A 119 12.05 -23.00 -1.27
CA LEU A 119 13.41 -22.51 -1.49
C LEU A 119 13.68 -21.23 -0.70
N ARG A 120 12.78 -20.24 -0.83
CA ARG A 120 13.02 -18.88 -0.30
C ARG A 120 12.78 -18.76 1.20
N LEU A 121 12.00 -19.66 1.79
CA LEU A 121 11.81 -19.75 3.24
C LEU A 121 12.75 -20.75 3.91
N ALA A 122 13.58 -21.49 3.16
CA ALA A 122 14.47 -22.49 3.73
C ALA A 122 15.38 -21.91 4.83
N LEU A 123 15.55 -22.66 5.91
CA LEU A 123 16.48 -22.36 7.00
C LEU A 123 17.36 -23.59 7.23
N ASP A 124 18.59 -23.34 7.67
CA ASP A 124 19.53 -24.40 8.06
C ASP A 124 19.20 -25.03 9.43
N GLU A 125 18.19 -24.50 10.13
CA GLU A 125 17.70 -24.97 11.42
C GLU A 125 16.37 -25.75 11.30
N PRO A 126 16.00 -26.55 12.31
CA PRO A 126 14.72 -27.27 12.31
C PRO A 126 13.53 -26.29 12.30
N TRP A 127 12.90 -26.14 11.15
CA TRP A 127 11.60 -25.48 11.00
C TRP A 127 10.76 -26.22 9.97
N THR A 128 9.44 -26.06 10.03
CA THR A 128 8.52 -26.76 9.12
C THR A 128 7.65 -25.75 8.39
N LEU A 129 7.78 -25.71 7.07
CA LEU A 129 6.79 -25.04 6.22
C LEU A 129 5.51 -25.88 6.18
N HIS A 130 4.39 -25.29 6.55
CA HIS A 130 3.07 -25.86 6.30
C HIS A 130 2.61 -25.50 4.88
N GLU A 131 2.28 -26.54 4.11
CA GLU A 131 1.72 -26.43 2.76
C GLU A 131 0.27 -26.90 2.74
N GLY A 132 -0.49 -26.49 1.72
CA GLY A 132 -1.88 -26.88 1.54
C GLY A 132 -2.46 -26.36 0.22
N PRO A 133 -3.74 -26.64 -0.06
CA PRO A 133 -4.37 -26.21 -1.31
C PRO A 133 -4.28 -24.69 -1.52
N ILE A 134 -3.88 -24.27 -2.71
CA ILE A 134 -3.95 -22.86 -3.12
C ILE A 134 -5.41 -22.48 -3.39
N LEU A 135 -5.91 -21.50 -2.66
CA LEU A 135 -7.28 -20.98 -2.76
C LEU A 135 -7.41 -19.91 -3.84
N SER A 136 -6.38 -19.07 -4.00
CA SER A 136 -6.34 -18.02 -5.02
C SER A 136 -4.92 -17.50 -5.22
N THR A 137 -4.66 -17.05 -6.44
CA THR A 137 -3.46 -16.29 -6.81
C THR A 137 -3.84 -14.94 -7.41
N GLY A 138 -2.93 -13.97 -7.37
CA GLY A 138 -3.11 -12.69 -8.03
C GLY A 138 -1.81 -11.91 -8.13
N MET A 139 -1.66 -11.12 -9.19
CA MET A 139 -0.48 -10.28 -9.41
C MET A 139 -0.65 -8.93 -8.73
N VAL A 140 0.37 -8.51 -7.99
CA VAL A 140 0.46 -7.19 -7.36
C VAL A 140 1.64 -6.44 -7.95
N ARG A 141 1.34 -5.53 -8.88
CA ARG A 141 2.34 -4.64 -9.47
C ARG A 141 2.70 -3.56 -8.45
N MET A 142 3.99 -3.35 -8.27
CA MET A 142 4.53 -2.44 -7.27
C MET A 142 4.58 -1.03 -7.82
N ARG A 143 3.90 -0.09 -7.15
CA ARG A 143 3.95 1.33 -7.48
C ARG A 143 3.76 2.20 -6.25
N SER A 144 4.33 3.39 -6.33
CA SER A 144 4.03 4.52 -5.45
C SER A 144 3.34 5.61 -6.27
N LEU A 145 2.30 6.20 -5.70
CA LEU A 145 1.58 7.34 -6.28
C LEU A 145 1.24 8.33 -5.16
N VAL A 146 1.44 9.62 -5.39
CA VAL A 146 0.96 10.70 -4.51
C VAL A 146 0.36 11.80 -5.36
N CYS A 147 -0.87 12.19 -5.04
CA CYS A 147 -1.55 13.32 -5.66
C CYS A 147 -1.55 14.53 -4.72
N ALA A 148 -1.10 15.68 -5.20
CA ALA A 148 -1.00 16.93 -4.44
C ALA A 148 -1.56 18.12 -5.24
N PRO A 149 -2.37 19.01 -4.63
CA PRO A 149 -2.98 18.87 -3.30
C PRO A 149 -3.96 17.68 -3.22
N MET A 150 -4.44 17.34 -2.03
CA MET A 150 -5.43 16.28 -1.81
C MET A 150 -6.87 16.84 -1.76
N ARG A 151 -7.09 18.01 -2.36
CA ARG A 151 -8.38 18.68 -2.43
C ARG A 151 -8.48 19.56 -3.66
N HIS A 152 -9.70 19.84 -4.09
CA HIS A 152 -10.00 20.90 -5.04
C HIS A 152 -11.40 21.46 -4.76
N GLY A 153 -11.47 22.74 -4.39
CA GLY A 153 -12.71 23.37 -3.93
C GLY A 153 -13.36 22.59 -2.79
N SER A 154 -14.59 22.09 -3.02
CA SER A 154 -15.38 21.31 -2.06
C SER A 154 -15.14 19.79 -2.14
N LEU A 155 -14.22 19.31 -2.99
CA LEU A 155 -13.85 17.90 -3.10
C LEU A 155 -12.54 17.61 -2.37
N PHE A 156 -12.53 16.57 -1.54
CA PHE A 156 -11.36 16.09 -0.79
C PHE A 156 -11.08 14.64 -1.17
N LEU A 157 -9.81 14.26 -1.29
CA LEU A 157 -9.39 12.90 -1.63
C LEU A 157 -8.80 12.21 -0.39
N ALA A 158 -9.12 10.92 -0.20
CA ALA A 158 -8.63 10.11 0.91
C ALA A 158 -8.24 8.70 0.45
N GLY A 159 -7.20 8.13 1.06
CA GLY A 159 -6.69 6.80 0.73
C GLY A 159 -6.24 6.69 -0.73
N ASP A 160 -6.53 5.55 -1.36
CA ASP A 160 -6.12 5.23 -2.74
C ASP A 160 -6.60 6.24 -3.80
N ALA A 161 -7.64 7.04 -3.50
CA ALA A 161 -8.06 8.15 -4.34
C ALA A 161 -7.01 9.28 -4.40
N ALA A 162 -6.15 9.41 -3.39
CA ALA A 162 -5.08 10.40 -3.29
C ALA A 162 -3.67 9.81 -3.43
N HIS A 163 -3.41 8.64 -2.84
CA HIS A 163 -2.06 8.06 -2.80
C HIS A 163 -2.10 6.54 -2.79
N VAL A 164 -1.08 5.91 -3.39
CA VAL A 164 -0.90 4.47 -3.42
C VAL A 164 0.50 4.16 -2.92
N VAL A 165 0.61 3.15 -2.05
CA VAL A 165 1.89 2.65 -1.55
C VAL A 165 2.01 1.17 -1.89
N PRO A 166 3.23 0.67 -2.18
CA PRO A 166 3.47 -0.77 -2.23
C PRO A 166 2.98 -1.45 -0.94
N PRO A 167 2.47 -2.69 -1.00
CA PRO A 167 1.91 -3.40 0.15
C PRO A 167 2.94 -3.77 1.23
N VAL A 168 4.23 -3.53 0.97
CA VAL A 168 5.32 -3.75 1.93
C VAL A 168 5.08 -2.94 3.20
N GLY A 169 5.23 -3.59 4.36
CA GLY A 169 5.00 -2.97 5.66
C GLY A 169 3.53 -2.66 5.98
N GLY A 170 2.59 -3.09 5.14
CA GLY A 170 1.15 -3.01 5.41
C GLY A 170 0.60 -1.60 5.56
N LYS A 171 1.19 -0.60 4.88
CA LYS A 171 0.88 0.82 5.16
C LYS A 171 -0.41 1.35 4.53
N GLY A 172 -0.76 0.96 3.31
CA GLY A 172 -1.81 1.63 2.51
C GLY A 172 -3.14 1.84 3.25
N PHE A 173 -3.73 0.77 3.78
CA PHE A 173 -4.98 0.87 4.54
C PHE A 173 -4.86 1.73 5.80
N ASN A 174 -3.74 1.65 6.52
CA ASN A 174 -3.50 2.45 7.72
C ASN A 174 -3.44 3.96 7.40
N VAL A 175 -2.79 4.34 6.30
CA VAL A 175 -2.74 5.74 5.88
C VAL A 175 -4.11 6.25 5.44
N ALA A 176 -4.88 5.43 4.72
CA ALA A 176 -6.24 5.76 4.33
C ALA A 176 -7.17 6.01 5.53
N LEU A 177 -7.05 5.20 6.60
CA LEU A 177 -7.77 5.44 7.85
C LEU A 177 -7.35 6.76 8.50
N ALA A 178 -6.06 7.05 8.53
CA ALA A 178 -5.56 8.30 9.09
C ALA A 178 -5.99 9.54 8.27
N ASP A 179 -6.21 9.41 6.96
CA ASP A 179 -6.82 10.47 6.15
C ASP A 179 -8.29 10.67 6.52
N ALA A 180 -9.04 9.58 6.66
CA ALA A 180 -10.45 9.61 7.03
C ALA A 180 -10.66 10.21 8.43
N GLU A 181 -9.81 9.87 9.39
CA GLU A 181 -9.81 10.47 10.73
C GLU A 181 -9.56 11.98 10.66
N GLU A 182 -8.54 12.41 9.93
CA GLU A 182 -8.21 13.83 9.78
C GLU A 182 -9.36 14.61 9.13
N LEU A 183 -9.97 14.07 8.07
CA LEU A 183 -11.14 14.68 7.44
C LEU A 183 -12.32 14.74 8.38
N ALA A 184 -12.61 13.67 9.14
CA ALA A 184 -13.71 13.67 10.09
C ALA A 184 -13.54 14.78 11.14
N LEU A 185 -12.33 14.94 11.68
CA LEU A 185 -12.01 16.00 12.63
C LEU A 185 -12.14 17.38 12.00
N ALA A 186 -11.59 17.58 10.80
CA ALA A 186 -11.68 18.83 10.05
C ALA A 186 -13.12 19.23 9.68
N LEU A 187 -13.97 18.25 9.35
CA LEU A 187 -15.39 18.48 9.07
C LEU A 187 -16.17 18.80 10.34
N MET A 188 -15.85 18.17 11.47
CA MET A 188 -16.42 18.55 12.77
C MET A 188 -16.04 19.98 13.15
N ASP A 189 -14.77 20.38 12.95
CA ASP A 189 -14.33 21.76 13.17
C ASP A 189 -15.14 22.73 12.32
N ARG A 190 -15.30 22.45 11.03
CA ARG A 190 -16.09 23.29 10.12
C ARG A 190 -17.56 23.39 10.52
N PHE A 191 -18.24 22.27 10.73
CA PHE A 191 -19.70 22.26 10.84
C PHE A 191 -20.22 22.47 12.26
N ILE A 192 -19.42 22.16 13.29
CA ILE A 192 -19.82 22.31 14.69
C ILE A 192 -19.17 23.55 15.31
N ARG A 193 -17.90 23.80 15.01
CA ARG A 193 -17.12 24.91 15.61
C ARG A 193 -17.03 26.14 14.71
N HIS A 194 -17.47 26.04 13.46
CA HIS A 194 -17.31 27.08 12.44
C HIS A 194 -15.84 27.49 12.23
N ASP A 195 -14.94 26.52 12.40
CA ASP A 195 -13.50 26.69 12.19
C ASP A 195 -13.07 25.95 10.93
N HIS A 196 -12.45 26.67 10.01
CA HIS A 196 -12.04 26.17 8.70
C HIS A 196 -10.55 25.83 8.63
N GLU A 197 -9.75 26.20 9.64
CA GLU A 197 -8.28 26.13 9.57
C GLU A 197 -7.80 24.71 9.25
N ARG A 198 -8.32 23.72 9.98
CA ARG A 198 -7.95 22.31 9.80
C ARG A 198 -8.35 21.75 8.44
N LEU A 199 -9.55 22.09 7.97
CA LEU A 199 -10.04 21.63 6.67
C LEU A 199 -9.26 22.27 5.52
N ASP A 200 -8.89 23.55 5.66
CA ASP A 200 -8.10 24.24 4.66
C ASP A 200 -6.66 23.71 4.59
N GLY A 201 -6.07 23.39 5.76
CA GLY A 201 -4.76 22.78 5.92
C GLY A 201 -4.70 21.27 5.64
N TYR A 202 -5.82 20.61 5.31
CA TYR A 202 -5.89 19.15 5.16
C TYR A 202 -4.79 18.57 4.26
N SER A 203 -4.58 19.17 3.08
CA SER A 203 -3.59 18.65 2.13
C SER A 203 -2.17 18.75 2.68
N GLU A 204 -1.80 19.87 3.30
CA GLU A 204 -0.45 20.07 3.83
C GLU A 204 -0.16 19.08 4.97
N THR A 205 -1.08 18.98 5.94
CA THR A 205 -0.98 18.06 7.08
C THR A 205 -0.84 16.61 6.63
N ARG A 206 -1.67 16.17 5.68
CA ARG A 206 -1.67 14.78 5.21
C ARG A 206 -0.47 14.47 4.31
N LEU A 207 -0.12 15.36 3.39
CA LEU A 207 1.00 15.13 2.48
C LEU A 207 2.33 14.99 3.22
N ALA A 208 2.55 15.76 4.30
CA ALA A 208 3.76 15.60 5.12
C ALA A 208 3.89 14.17 5.68
N ARG A 209 2.79 13.59 6.18
CA ARG A 209 2.76 12.21 6.68
C ARG A 209 2.89 11.18 5.55
N ILE A 210 2.17 11.38 4.44
CA ILE A 210 2.20 10.48 3.28
C ILE A 210 3.61 10.38 2.70
N TRP A 211 4.34 11.50 2.58
CA TRP A 211 5.71 11.47 2.07
C TRP A 211 6.69 10.73 2.99
N ARG A 212 6.54 10.86 4.32
CA ARG A 212 7.30 10.03 5.27
C ARG A 212 7.01 8.54 5.09
N ILE A 213 5.75 8.18 4.84
CA ILE A 213 5.37 6.79 4.57
C ILE A 213 5.93 6.31 3.23
N GLN A 214 5.90 7.13 2.18
CA GLN A 214 6.50 6.77 0.89
C GLN A 214 8.00 6.56 1.01
N GLU A 215 8.70 7.39 1.77
CA GLU A 215 10.12 7.22 2.06
C GLU A 215 10.38 5.88 2.76
N PHE A 216 9.67 5.60 3.85
CA PHE A 216 9.82 4.34 4.57
C PHE A 216 9.50 3.12 3.70
N VAL A 217 8.40 3.16 2.94
CA VAL A 217 7.99 2.03 2.09
C VAL A 217 8.99 1.84 0.95
N HIS A 218 9.51 2.92 0.35
CA HIS A 218 10.56 2.82 -0.67
C HIS A 218 11.84 2.21 -0.09
N TRP A 219 12.26 2.64 1.09
CA TRP A 219 13.40 2.05 1.79
C TRP A 219 13.16 0.57 2.13
N MET A 220 11.96 0.22 2.57
CA MET A 220 11.56 -1.16 2.84
C MET A 220 11.52 -2.02 1.58
N MET A 221 11.13 -1.47 0.44
CA MET A 221 11.12 -2.17 -0.84
C MET A 221 12.52 -2.67 -1.20
N ASP A 222 13.56 -1.86 -1.00
CA ASP A 222 14.96 -2.26 -1.14
C ASP A 222 15.41 -3.27 -0.07
N LEU A 223 14.83 -3.21 1.12
CA LEU A 223 15.19 -4.10 2.23
C LEU A 223 14.63 -5.51 2.05
N VAL A 224 13.37 -5.66 1.60
CA VAL A 224 12.68 -6.96 1.61
C VAL A 224 12.56 -7.61 0.24
N ASN A 225 12.84 -6.89 -0.85
CA ASN A 225 12.93 -7.47 -2.20
C ASN A 225 14.37 -7.59 -2.61
N THR A 226 14.67 -8.45 -3.59
CA THR A 226 16.00 -8.56 -4.19
C THR A 226 16.09 -7.55 -5.33
N PRO A 227 16.69 -6.36 -5.14
CA PRO A 227 16.65 -5.30 -6.13
C PRO A 227 17.63 -5.64 -7.26
N GLY A 228 17.22 -5.38 -8.50
CA GLY A 228 18.05 -5.69 -9.68
C GLY A 228 18.26 -7.19 -9.91
N LEU A 229 17.34 -8.05 -9.44
CA LEU A 229 17.35 -9.48 -9.75
C LEU A 229 17.58 -9.71 -11.27
N GLY A 230 18.47 -10.64 -11.61
CA GLY A 230 18.83 -10.90 -13.01
C GLY A 230 19.79 -9.90 -13.66
N THR A 231 20.21 -8.84 -12.94
CA THR A 231 21.17 -7.84 -13.46
C THR A 231 22.59 -8.05 -12.89
N PRO A 232 23.64 -7.51 -13.54
CA PRO A 232 25.01 -7.58 -13.02
C PRO A 232 25.22 -6.89 -11.66
N THR A 233 24.33 -5.99 -11.24
CA THR A 233 24.44 -5.28 -9.95
C THR A 233 23.80 -6.02 -8.78
N ALA A 234 22.99 -7.07 -9.04
CA ALA A 234 22.28 -7.82 -8.01
C ALA A 234 23.17 -8.31 -6.84
N PRO A 235 24.37 -8.88 -7.08
CA PRO A 235 25.22 -9.35 -5.99
C PRO A 235 25.68 -8.22 -5.05
N PHE A 236 25.95 -7.03 -5.59
CA PHE A 236 26.31 -5.87 -4.78
C PHE A 236 25.11 -5.38 -3.96
N LEU A 237 23.94 -5.25 -4.59
CA LEU A 237 22.71 -4.79 -3.93
C LEU A 237 22.29 -5.74 -2.80
N HIS A 238 22.43 -7.05 -3.01
CA HIS A 238 22.19 -8.05 -1.96
C HIS A 238 23.14 -7.87 -0.76
N ARG A 239 24.43 -7.61 -0.99
CA ARG A 239 25.39 -7.35 0.11
C ARG A 239 25.04 -6.07 0.89
N VAL A 240 24.57 -5.02 0.20
CA VAL A 240 24.07 -3.79 0.84
C VAL A 240 22.82 -4.07 1.68
N GLN A 241 21.89 -4.86 1.15
CA GLN A 241 20.68 -5.30 1.85
C GLN A 241 21.01 -6.09 3.13
N MET A 242 21.94 -7.05 3.05
CA MET A 242 22.39 -7.80 4.23
C MET A 242 23.02 -6.89 5.29
N ALA A 243 23.89 -5.95 4.89
CA ALA A 243 24.46 -4.99 5.82
C ALA A 243 23.41 -4.09 6.49
N ARG A 244 22.31 -3.75 5.78
CA ARG A 244 21.17 -3.01 6.37
C ARG A 244 20.46 -3.87 7.42
N LEU A 245 20.15 -5.13 7.13
CA LEU A 245 19.52 -6.05 8.09
C LEU A 245 20.38 -6.25 9.34
N GLU A 246 21.67 -6.51 9.16
CA GLU A 246 22.63 -6.62 10.26
C GLU A 246 22.62 -5.36 11.13
N ARG A 247 22.56 -4.17 10.52
CA ARG A 247 22.48 -2.91 11.26
C ARG A 247 21.18 -2.76 12.06
N ILE A 248 20.05 -3.17 11.51
CA ILE A 248 18.75 -3.14 12.22
C ILE A 248 18.83 -3.99 13.49
N ILE A 249 19.46 -5.17 13.40
CA ILE A 249 19.58 -6.12 14.50
C ILE A 249 20.63 -5.66 15.52
N ALA A 250 21.79 -5.22 15.06
CA ALA A 250 22.95 -4.96 15.91
C ALA A 250 22.94 -3.57 16.58
N SER A 251 22.19 -2.59 16.04
CA SER A 251 22.13 -1.23 16.57
C SER A 251 20.75 -0.92 17.17
N PRO A 252 20.63 -0.83 18.51
CA PRO A 252 19.36 -0.53 19.16
C PRO A 252 18.70 0.77 18.67
N SER A 253 19.48 1.84 18.47
CA SER A 253 18.93 3.11 17.99
C SER A 253 18.39 3.02 16.57
N TYR A 254 19.07 2.27 15.70
CA TYR A 254 18.62 2.08 14.33
C TYR A 254 17.40 1.15 14.26
N GLY A 255 17.39 0.08 15.07
CA GLY A 255 16.25 -0.81 15.23
C GLY A 255 15.02 -0.08 15.80
N THR A 256 15.19 0.79 16.79
CA THR A 256 14.08 1.60 17.34
C THR A 256 13.50 2.54 16.28
N ALA A 257 14.33 3.28 15.54
CA ALA A 257 13.84 4.15 14.47
C ALA A 257 13.08 3.36 13.39
N PHE A 258 13.62 2.21 12.99
CA PHE A 258 12.92 1.29 12.08
C PHE A 258 11.56 0.83 12.64
N LEU A 259 11.51 0.48 13.93
CA LEU A 259 10.28 0.00 14.57
C LEU A 259 9.24 1.10 14.72
N GLU A 260 9.64 2.32 15.09
CA GLU A 260 8.77 3.50 15.03
C GLU A 260 8.16 3.59 13.63
N ASP A 261 9.01 3.50 12.60
CA ASP A 261 8.62 3.51 11.19
C ASP A 261 7.67 2.38 10.80
N TYR A 262 7.93 1.17 11.29
CA TYR A 262 7.13 0.00 11.02
C TYR A 262 5.76 0.02 11.71
N ILE A 263 5.66 0.52 12.94
CA ILE A 263 4.38 0.61 13.66
C ILE A 263 3.59 1.89 13.32
N GLY A 264 4.23 2.91 12.76
CA GLY A 264 3.60 4.18 12.42
C GLY A 264 3.46 5.15 13.59
N TYR A 265 4.44 5.18 14.50
CA TYR A 265 4.40 5.98 15.72
C TYR A 265 4.92 7.42 15.49
N TRP A 266 4.10 8.29 14.88
CA TRP A 266 4.30 9.75 14.74
C TRP A 266 3.00 10.49 14.38
#